data_AF-A0A0Q3PSL4-F1
#
_entry.id   AF-A0A0Q3PSL4-F1
#
_cell.length_a   1.000
_cell.length_b   1.000
_cell.length_c   1.000
_cell.angle_alpha   90.00
_cell.angle_beta   90.00
_cell.angle_gamma   90.00
#
_symmetry.space_group_name_H-M   'P 1'
#
loop_
_entity.id
_entity.type
_entity.pdbx_description
1 polymer ?
#
loop_
_entity_poly.entity_id
_entity_poly.type
_entity_poly.pdbx_seq_one_letter_code
_entity_poly.pdbx_strand_id
1 'polypeptide(L)'
;MPLFVMKKEMEGLVYAVEFSHRSGRDLINVAKKRTNVIPVIEDARHPHKYRMLIGMVDVIFADVAQPDQTRIVALNAQHFLRRGGHFLISIKANCIDSTAAPEAVFAGEVRRMAAERMKPQEQLTLEPYERDHAVVVGVYRCPLLEGRTGRALGLEGVGIDWKGAGMGWKGLGGD
;
A
#
# COMPACT_ATOMS: atom_id res chain seq x y z
N MET A 1 -13.56 -3.04 8.19
CA MET A 1 -12.63 -2.45 9.18
C MET A 1 -11.56 -1.77 8.38
N PRO A 2 -11.34 -0.46 8.46
CA PRO A 2 -10.21 0.15 7.78
C PRO A 2 -9.03 0.25 8.75
N LEU A 3 -8.27 -0.84 8.89
CA LEU A 3 -7.04 -0.80 9.66
C LEU A 3 -5.89 -0.50 8.68
N PHE A 4 -5.32 0.70 8.82
CA PHE A 4 -4.13 1.10 8.08
C PHE A 4 -2.91 0.96 8.99
N VAL A 5 -1.87 0.30 8.52
CA VAL A 5 -0.70 -0.05 9.33
C VAL A 5 0.57 0.48 8.69
N MET A 6 1.36 1.24 9.45
CA MET A 6 2.68 1.69 9.02
C MET A 6 3.75 1.00 9.85
N LYS A 7 4.79 0.48 9.20
CA LYS A 7 5.88 -0.24 9.88
C LYS A 7 7.21 0.48 9.70
N LYS A 8 7.95 0.59 10.81
CA LYS A 8 9.36 1.00 10.83
C LYS A 8 10.21 -0.24 11.15
N GLU A 9 11.05 -0.66 10.21
CA GLU A 9 11.75 -1.94 10.23
C GLU A 9 12.91 -1.97 11.23
N MET A 10 13.68 -0.88 11.36
CA MET A 10 14.83 -0.83 12.27
C MET A 10 14.46 -0.93 13.75
N GLU A 11 13.25 -0.52 14.13
CA GLU A 11 12.78 -0.54 15.53
C GLU A 11 11.65 -1.55 15.77
N GLY A 12 11.19 -2.24 14.71
CA GLY A 12 10.06 -3.18 14.80
C GLY A 12 8.73 -2.52 15.20
N LEU A 13 8.62 -1.20 15.03
CA LEU A 13 7.50 -0.38 15.47
C LEU A 13 6.38 -0.38 14.44
N VAL A 14 5.14 -0.46 14.92
CA VAL A 14 3.94 -0.55 14.11
C VAL A 14 2.97 0.55 14.54
N TYR A 15 2.69 1.50 13.65
CA TYR A 15 1.65 2.50 13.84
C TYR A 15 0.37 2.00 13.23
N ALA A 16 -0.65 1.76 14.06
CA ALA A 16 -1.94 1.26 13.62
C ALA A 16 -2.97 2.39 13.67
N VAL A 17 -3.38 2.87 12.50
CA VAL A 17 -4.37 3.94 12.33
C VAL A 17 -5.74 3.32 12.14
N GLU A 18 -6.67 3.67 13.03
CA GLU A 18 -8.05 3.18 13.02
C GLU A 18 -9.01 4.35 13.21
N PHE A 19 -10.08 4.40 12.42
CA PHE A 19 -11.08 5.47 12.51
C PHE A 19 -12.17 5.16 13.55
N SER A 20 -12.55 3.89 13.68
CA SER A 20 -13.66 3.49 14.55
C SER A 20 -13.26 3.52 16.02
N HIS A 21 -14.02 4.26 16.85
CA HIS A 21 -13.82 4.28 18.30
C HIS A 21 -14.02 2.90 18.94
N ARG A 22 -14.95 2.08 18.43
CA ARG A 22 -15.19 0.73 18.95
C ARG A 22 -13.97 -0.15 18.67
N SER A 23 -13.54 -0.22 17.42
CA SER A 23 -12.38 -1.01 17.00
C SER A 23 -11.07 -0.46 17.59
N GLY A 24 -10.99 0.85 17.80
CA GLY A 24 -9.89 1.51 18.49
C GLY A 24 -9.71 1.05 19.93
N ARG A 25 -10.79 0.71 20.65
CA ARG A 25 -10.68 0.11 22.00
C ARG A 25 -10.00 -1.26 21.95
N ASP A 26 -10.36 -2.08 20.97
CA ASP A 26 -9.75 -3.40 20.77
C ASP A 26 -8.27 -3.25 20.39
N LEU A 27 -7.96 -2.28 19.53
CA LEU A 27 -6.58 -1.95 19.13
C LEU A 27 -5.75 -1.46 20.32
N ILE A 28 -6.29 -0.62 21.20
CA ILE A 28 -5.63 -0.20 22.44
C ILE A 28 -5.34 -1.43 23.34
N ASN A 29 -6.27 -2.38 23.43
CA ASN A 29 -6.06 -3.58 24.22
C ASN A 29 -4.94 -4.47 23.66
N VAL A 30 -4.77 -4.51 22.33
CA VAL A 30 -3.63 -5.17 21.68
C VAL A 30 -2.34 -4.42 21.98
N ALA A 31 -2.35 -3.08 21.88
CA ALA A 31 -1.18 -2.24 22.17
C ALA A 31 -0.72 -2.34 23.62
N LYS A 32 -1.62 -2.57 24.58
CA LYS A 32 -1.26 -2.85 25.98
C LYS A 32 -0.43 -4.13 26.15
N LYS A 33 -0.67 -5.13 25.30
CA LYS A 33 0.05 -6.42 25.32
C LYS A 33 1.31 -6.39 24.46
N ARG A 34 1.30 -5.61 23.38
CA ARG A 34 2.37 -5.49 22.39
C ARG A 34 2.90 -4.06 22.37
N THR A 35 4.00 -3.82 23.07
CA THR A 35 4.62 -2.49 23.23
C THR A 35 5.15 -1.90 21.92
N ASN A 36 5.32 -2.72 20.88
CA ASN A 36 5.75 -2.29 19.56
C ASN A 36 4.58 -1.80 18.67
N VAL A 37 3.34 -1.79 19.18
CA VAL A 37 2.16 -1.29 18.46
C VAL A 37 1.69 0.02 19.08
N ILE A 38 1.72 1.10 18.30
CA ILE A 38 1.20 2.41 18.69
C ILE A 38 -0.19 2.59 18.05
N PRO A 39 -1.27 2.62 18.84
CA PRO A 39 -2.61 2.83 18.34
C PRO A 39 -2.86 4.32 18.07
N VAL A 40 -3.38 4.65 16.90
CA VAL A 40 -3.75 6.01 16.50
C VAL A 40 -5.22 6.01 16.09
N ILE A 41 -6.08 6.62 16.90
CA ILE A 41 -7.53 6.62 16.67
C ILE A 41 -7.91 7.92 15.96
N GLU A 42 -7.68 7.97 14.65
CA GLU A 42 -7.90 9.15 13.81
C GLU A 42 -8.28 8.74 12.38
N ASP A 43 -8.85 9.68 11.63
CA ASP A 43 -9.18 9.46 10.21
C ASP A 43 -7.92 9.49 9.33
N ALA A 44 -7.63 8.38 8.65
CA ALA A 44 -6.50 8.24 7.74
C ALA A 44 -6.51 9.22 6.55
N ARG A 45 -7.67 9.82 6.22
CA ARG A 45 -7.79 10.88 5.19
C ARG A 45 -7.10 12.19 5.59
N HIS A 46 -6.81 12.38 6.87
CA HIS A 46 -6.28 13.61 7.44
C HIS A 46 -4.92 13.39 8.14
N PRO A 47 -3.85 13.01 7.40
CA PRO A 47 -2.56 12.67 7.99
C PRO A 47 -1.89 13.79 8.80
N HIS A 48 -2.28 15.04 8.56
CA HIS A 48 -1.80 16.18 9.35
C HIS A 48 -2.20 16.11 10.84
N LYS A 49 -3.32 15.45 11.18
CA LYS A 49 -3.81 15.37 12.57
C LYS A 49 -2.89 14.55 13.48
N TYR A 50 -2.31 13.49 12.96
CA TYR A 50 -1.42 12.59 13.70
C TYR A 50 0.04 12.69 13.25
N ARG A 51 0.38 13.74 12.49
CA ARG A 51 1.74 14.01 12.03
C ARG A 51 2.76 14.08 13.18
N MET A 52 2.34 14.54 14.35
CA MET A 52 3.22 14.64 15.52
C MET A 52 3.53 13.28 16.19
N LEU A 53 2.69 12.27 15.94
CA LEU A 53 2.81 10.95 16.57
C LEU A 53 3.63 9.97 15.72
N ILE A 54 3.59 10.12 14.39
CA ILE A 54 4.16 9.17 13.45
C ILE A 54 5.43 9.75 12.82
N GLY A 55 6.54 9.01 12.96
CA GLY A 55 7.80 9.32 12.30
C GLY A 55 7.84 8.86 10.83
N MET A 56 9.01 8.98 10.20
CA MET A 56 9.21 8.38 8.87
C MET A 56 9.13 6.85 8.98
N VAL A 57 8.40 6.23 8.06
CA VAL A 57 8.14 4.79 7.99
C VAL A 57 8.71 4.19 6.72
N ASP A 58 8.85 2.88 6.76
CA ASP A 58 9.56 2.11 5.77
C ASP A 58 8.59 1.39 4.83
N VAL A 59 7.49 0.93 5.41
CA VAL A 59 6.44 0.18 4.74
C VAL A 59 5.08 0.70 5.18
N ILE A 60 4.17 0.87 4.22
CA ILE A 60 2.76 1.15 4.46
C ILE A 60 1.95 -0.09 4.04
N PHE A 61 1.02 -0.52 4.89
CA PHE A 61 0.01 -1.53 4.59
C PHE A 61 -1.38 -0.90 4.72
N ALA A 62 -2.17 -1.00 3.65
CA ALA A 62 -3.48 -0.39 3.58
C ALA A 62 -4.56 -1.42 3.31
N ASP A 63 -5.36 -1.72 4.33
CA ASP A 63 -6.58 -2.52 4.22
C ASP A 63 -7.79 -1.61 4.53
N VAL A 64 -8.07 -0.70 3.60
CA VAL A 64 -9.12 0.31 3.73
C VAL A 64 -10.17 0.05 2.68
N ALA A 65 -11.36 -0.38 3.10
CA ALA A 65 -12.50 -0.60 2.23
C ALA A 65 -13.21 0.73 1.87
N GLN A 66 -12.55 1.59 1.08
CA GLN A 66 -13.09 2.88 0.63
C GLN A 66 -12.84 3.09 -0.87
N PRO A 67 -13.75 3.73 -1.62
CA PRO A 67 -13.53 4.02 -3.05
C PRO A 67 -12.36 4.97 -3.32
N ASP A 68 -11.96 5.80 -2.34
CA ASP A 68 -10.84 6.74 -2.42
C ASP A 68 -9.54 6.18 -1.79
N GLN A 69 -9.42 4.86 -1.67
CA GLN A 69 -8.28 4.16 -1.05
C GLN A 69 -6.93 4.64 -1.61
N THR A 70 -6.73 4.64 -2.92
CA THR A 70 -5.46 5.08 -3.53
C THR A 70 -5.06 6.49 -3.09
N ARG A 71 -6.01 7.42 -2.98
CA ARG A 71 -5.75 8.80 -2.52
C ARG A 71 -5.33 8.83 -1.05
N ILE A 72 -6.00 8.04 -0.20
CA ILE A 72 -5.66 7.95 1.23
C ILE A 72 -4.24 7.43 1.40
N VAL A 73 -3.88 6.36 0.68
CA VAL A 73 -2.53 5.77 0.73
C VAL A 73 -1.49 6.75 0.20
N ALA A 74 -1.77 7.41 -0.92
CA ALA A 74 -0.88 8.42 -1.50
C ALA A 74 -0.59 9.57 -0.53
N LEU A 75 -1.62 10.13 0.11
CA LEU A 75 -1.45 11.18 1.11
C LEU A 75 -0.59 10.70 2.28
N ASN A 76 -0.86 9.52 2.83
CA ASN A 76 -0.06 8.96 3.91
C ASN A 76 1.40 8.70 3.48
N ALA A 77 1.60 8.19 2.27
CA ALA A 77 2.93 7.97 1.71
C ALA A 77 3.70 9.29 1.54
N GLN A 78 3.03 10.37 1.13
CA GLN A 78 3.63 11.71 1.03
C GLN A 78 4.11 12.25 2.39
N HIS A 79 3.38 11.96 3.47
CA HIS A 79 3.69 12.46 4.80
C HIS A 79 4.72 11.61 5.56
N PHE A 80 4.63 10.29 5.45
CA PHE A 80 5.34 9.37 6.35
C PHE A 80 6.29 8.42 5.63
N LEU A 81 6.03 8.03 4.38
CA LEU A 81 6.83 7.00 3.71
C LEU A 81 8.16 7.56 3.21
N ARG A 82 9.26 6.90 3.57
CA ARG A 82 10.60 7.26 3.06
C ARG A 82 10.67 7.10 1.54
N ARG A 83 11.58 7.83 0.90
CA ARG A 83 11.86 7.64 -0.53
C ARG A 83 12.36 6.20 -0.76
N GLY A 84 11.80 5.51 -1.75
CA GLY A 84 12.07 4.09 -1.97
C GLY A 84 11.41 3.17 -0.95
N GLY A 85 10.56 3.68 -0.05
CA GLY A 85 9.76 2.86 0.86
C GLY A 85 8.71 2.06 0.12
N HIS A 86 8.26 0.96 0.73
CA HIS A 86 7.32 0.04 0.11
C HIS A 86 5.88 0.33 0.55
N PHE A 87 4.93 0.00 -0.31
CA PHE A 87 3.53 0.00 0.04
C PHE A 87 2.88 -1.32 -0.37
N LEU A 88 1.89 -1.73 0.41
CA LEU A 88 1.04 -2.87 0.18
C LEU A 88 -0.40 -2.38 0.31
N ILE A 89 -1.21 -2.60 -0.71
CA ILE A 89 -2.60 -2.17 -0.76
C ILE A 89 -3.46 -3.41 -1.00
N SER A 90 -4.35 -3.71 -0.05
CA SER A 90 -5.39 -4.71 -0.22
C SER A 90 -6.57 -4.08 -0.96
N ILE A 91 -6.75 -4.46 -2.21
CA ILE A 91 -7.81 -3.95 -3.07
C ILE A 91 -8.95 -4.96 -3.05
N LYS A 92 -10.10 -4.53 -2.55
CA LYS A 92 -11.36 -5.27 -2.60
C LYS A 92 -12.25 -4.68 -3.69
N ALA A 93 -12.38 -5.36 -4.82
CA ALA A 93 -13.08 -4.80 -5.99
C ALA A 93 -14.52 -4.38 -5.63
N ASN A 94 -15.22 -5.24 -4.88
CA ASN A 94 -16.60 -5.03 -4.43
C ASN A 94 -16.80 -3.77 -3.55
N CYS A 95 -15.76 -3.24 -2.91
CA CYS A 95 -15.87 -2.03 -2.10
C CYS A 95 -15.55 -0.75 -2.88
N ILE A 96 -14.91 -0.87 -4.04
CA ILE A 96 -14.61 0.26 -4.92
C ILE A 96 -15.74 0.44 -5.92
N ASP A 97 -16.11 -0.63 -6.61
CA ASP A 97 -17.21 -0.67 -7.57
C ASP A 97 -17.77 -2.09 -7.64
N SER A 98 -18.98 -2.30 -7.14
CA SER A 98 -19.66 -3.60 -7.14
C SER A 98 -20.31 -3.95 -8.48
N THR A 99 -20.30 -3.04 -9.45
CA THR A 99 -20.95 -3.22 -10.77
C THR A 99 -19.96 -3.53 -11.88
N ALA A 100 -18.69 -3.14 -11.70
CA ALA A 100 -17.62 -3.37 -12.66
C ALA A 100 -16.94 -4.74 -12.44
N ALA A 101 -16.34 -5.27 -13.51
CA ALA A 101 -15.50 -6.46 -13.42
C ALA A 101 -14.25 -6.18 -12.56
N PRO A 102 -13.81 -7.12 -11.69
CA PRO A 102 -12.66 -6.92 -10.81
C PRO A 102 -11.39 -6.46 -11.53
N GLU A 103 -11.11 -7.01 -12.72
CA GLU A 103 -9.94 -6.67 -13.52
C GLU A 103 -9.95 -5.20 -13.96
N ALA A 104 -11.13 -4.67 -14.31
CA ALA A 104 -11.28 -3.26 -14.67
C ALA A 104 -11.05 -2.35 -13.47
N VAL A 105 -11.53 -2.75 -12.28
CA VAL A 105 -11.29 -2.02 -11.03
C VAL A 105 -9.80 -1.99 -10.69
N PHE A 106 -9.12 -3.14 -10.79
CA PHE A 106 -7.67 -3.23 -10.54
C PHE A 106 -6.86 -2.36 -11.50
N ALA A 107 -7.17 -2.41 -12.80
CA ALA A 107 -6.53 -1.55 -13.79
C ALA A 107 -6.77 -0.05 -13.52
N GLY A 108 -7.96 0.31 -13.04
CA GLY A 108 -8.30 1.66 -12.61
C GLY A 108 -7.48 2.13 -11.40
N GLU A 109 -7.35 1.29 -10.37
CA GLU A 109 -6.51 1.57 -9.19
C GLU A 109 -5.05 1.76 -9.58
N VAL A 110 -4.48 0.86 -10.39
CA VAL A 110 -3.08 0.96 -10.85
C VAL A 110 -2.81 2.27 -11.59
N ARG A 111 -3.75 2.74 -12.43
CA ARG A 111 -3.63 4.04 -13.11
C ARG A 111 -3.67 5.20 -12.10
N ARG A 112 -4.54 5.15 -11.09
CA ARG A 112 -4.60 6.16 -10.02
C ARG A 112 -3.30 6.18 -9.20
N MET A 113 -2.72 5.01 -8.91
CA MET A 113 -1.44 4.92 -8.19
C MET A 113 -0.30 5.56 -8.97
N ALA A 114 -0.24 5.33 -10.29
CA ALA A 114 0.77 5.92 -11.16
C ALA A 114 0.73 7.45 -11.15
N ALA A 115 -0.46 8.06 -11.09
CA ALA A 115 -0.63 9.51 -10.98
C ALA A 115 -0.05 10.08 -9.67
N GLU A 116 -0.04 9.29 -8.59
CA GLU A 116 0.41 9.66 -7.25
C GLU A 116 1.88 9.31 -6.98
N ARG A 117 2.68 9.04 -8.04
CA ARG A 117 4.11 8.65 -7.94
C ARG A 117 4.34 7.35 -7.15
N MET A 118 3.32 6.50 -7.07
CA MET A 118 3.41 5.14 -6.56
C MET A 118 3.64 4.19 -7.73
N LYS A 119 4.72 3.43 -7.68
CA LYS A 119 5.08 2.47 -8.73
C LYS A 119 4.73 1.05 -8.26
N PRO A 120 3.61 0.46 -8.73
CA PRO A 120 3.31 -0.94 -8.45
C PRO A 120 4.37 -1.84 -9.10
N GLN A 121 4.77 -2.89 -8.40
CA GLN A 121 5.74 -3.89 -8.85
C GLN A 121 5.09 -5.25 -9.06
N GLU A 122 4.19 -5.63 -8.16
CA GLU A 122 3.55 -6.94 -8.16
C GLU A 122 2.08 -6.79 -7.79
N GLN A 123 1.25 -7.62 -8.41
CA GLN A 123 -0.16 -7.77 -8.08
C GLN A 123 -0.44 -9.26 -7.93
N LEU A 124 -1.01 -9.64 -6.79
CA LEU A 124 -1.39 -11.02 -6.49
C LEU A 124 -2.88 -11.06 -6.15
N THR A 125 -3.64 -11.89 -6.84
CA THR A 125 -5.02 -12.20 -6.47
C THR A 125 -5.01 -13.21 -5.32
N LEU A 126 -5.91 -13.05 -4.34
CA LEU A 126 -5.97 -13.90 -3.14
C LEU A 126 -6.84 -15.15 -3.32
N GLU A 127 -7.11 -15.56 -4.55
CA GLU A 127 -7.87 -16.78 -4.83
C GLU A 127 -7.02 -18.02 -4.50
N PRO A 128 -7.53 -18.99 -3.73
CA PRO A 128 -8.95 -19.27 -3.44
C PRO A 128 -9.49 -18.73 -2.09
N TYR A 129 -8.69 -18.01 -1.29
CA TYR A 129 -9.07 -17.62 0.08
C TYR A 129 -10.08 -16.48 0.11
N GLU A 130 -9.87 -15.45 -0.72
CA GLU A 130 -10.77 -14.29 -0.82
C GLU A 130 -11.09 -13.99 -2.29
N ARG A 131 -12.37 -14.09 -2.66
CA ARG A 131 -12.85 -13.76 -4.02
C ARG A 131 -12.83 -12.25 -4.24
N ASP A 132 -12.47 -11.80 -5.44
CA ASP A 132 -12.43 -10.39 -5.83
C ASP A 132 -11.47 -9.51 -4.98
N HIS A 133 -10.48 -10.14 -4.35
CA HIS A 133 -9.42 -9.44 -3.59
C HIS A 133 -8.08 -9.60 -4.28
N ALA A 134 -7.35 -8.50 -4.39
CA ALA A 134 -5.99 -8.48 -4.88
C ALA A 134 -5.12 -7.62 -3.97
N VAL A 135 -3.90 -8.10 -3.70
CA VAL A 135 -2.88 -7.31 -3.02
C VAL A 135 -1.94 -6.75 -4.07
N VAL A 136 -1.73 -5.44 -4.03
CA VAL A 136 -0.75 -4.75 -4.88
C VAL A 136 0.40 -4.30 -4.01
N VAL A 137 1.61 -4.70 -4.40
CA VAL A 137 2.87 -4.31 -3.75
C VAL A 137 3.63 -3.37 -4.68
N GLY A 138 4.21 -2.32 -4.12
CA GLY A 138 5.01 -1.38 -4.91
C GLY A 138 5.96 -0.53 -4.09
N VAL A 139 6.62 0.39 -4.79
CA VAL A 139 7.61 1.32 -4.23
C VAL A 139 7.16 2.75 -4.43
N TYR A 140 7.24 3.54 -3.36
CA TYR A 140 6.91 4.96 -3.38
C TYR A 140 8.13 5.80 -3.72
N ARG A 141 7.99 6.70 -4.71
CA ARG A 141 9.08 7.53 -5.24
C ARG A 141 10.36 6.71 -5.43
N CYS A 142 10.25 5.67 -6.24
CA CYS A 142 11.39 4.86 -6.64
C CYS A 142 12.50 5.83 -7.09
N PRO A 143 13.66 5.82 -6.43
CA PRO A 143 14.80 6.55 -6.95
C PRO A 143 15.16 5.87 -8.26
N LEU A 144 14.68 6.42 -9.37
CA LEU A 144 15.39 6.27 -10.63
C LEU A 144 16.83 6.63 -10.30
N LEU A 145 17.77 5.81 -10.79
CA LEU A 145 19.20 6.11 -10.77
C LEU A 145 19.42 7.44 -11.49
N GLU A 146 19.21 8.55 -10.79
CA GLU A 146 19.52 9.90 -11.23
C GLU A 146 21.06 10.00 -11.11
N GLY A 147 21.76 9.55 -12.15
CA GLY A 147 23.16 9.93 -12.40
C GLY A 147 24.27 8.90 -12.20
N ARG A 148 24.07 7.60 -12.44
CA ARG A 148 25.22 6.66 -12.57
C ARG A 148 25.16 5.80 -13.82
N THR A 149 25.75 6.33 -14.89
CA THR A 149 26.31 5.57 -16.00
C THR A 149 27.24 4.49 -15.44
N GLY A 150 27.00 3.23 -15.80
CA GLY A 150 28.01 2.17 -15.80
C GLY A 150 28.52 1.68 -14.44
N ARG A 151 27.72 0.88 -13.73
CA ARG A 151 28.12 -0.42 -13.15
C ARG A 151 26.95 -0.95 -12.34
N ALA A 152 26.37 -2.03 -12.85
CA ALA A 152 25.45 -2.87 -12.13
C ALA A 152 26.11 -3.33 -10.82
N LEU A 153 25.60 -2.85 -9.69
CA LEU A 153 25.76 -3.54 -8.43
C LEU A 153 24.52 -4.42 -8.26
N GLY A 154 24.70 -5.70 -8.58
CA GLY A 154 23.94 -6.83 -8.04
C GLY A 154 22.44 -6.64 -7.85
N LEU A 155 21.70 -6.43 -8.94
CA LEU A 155 20.26 -6.67 -9.02
C LEU A 155 19.96 -7.76 -10.06
N GLU A 156 20.81 -8.80 -10.10
CA GLU A 156 20.47 -10.06 -10.78
C GLU A 156 19.39 -10.75 -9.94
N GLY A 157 18.14 -10.40 -10.21
CA GLY A 157 16.97 -10.92 -9.49
C GLY A 157 15.72 -10.06 -9.63
N VAL A 158 15.88 -8.77 -9.97
CA VAL A 158 14.73 -7.92 -10.31
C VAL A 158 14.55 -7.96 -11.82
N GLY A 159 13.83 -8.97 -12.29
CA GLY A 159 13.35 -9.05 -13.66
C GLY A 159 12.52 -7.82 -14.00
N ILE A 160 13.17 -6.84 -14.63
CA ILE A 160 12.54 -5.69 -15.23
C ILE A 160 12.38 -6.02 -16.72
N ASP A 161 11.21 -6.54 -17.11
CA ASP A 161 10.76 -6.48 -18.51
C ASP A 161 9.50 -5.60 -18.60
N TRP A 162 9.72 -4.41 -19.15
CA TRP A 162 8.67 -3.55 -19.65
C TRP A 162 8.58 -3.85 -21.15
N LYS A 163 7.50 -4.48 -21.62
CA LYS A 163 7.19 -4.53 -23.06
C LYS A 163 6.80 -3.16 -23.66
N GLY A 164 7.36 -2.07 -23.12
CA GLY A 164 7.16 -0.72 -23.57
C GLY A 164 5.87 -0.14 -23.02
N ALA A 165 5.96 1.09 -22.51
CA ALA A 165 5.10 2.23 -22.78
C ALA A 165 3.80 2.06 -23.63
N GLY A 166 2.95 1.04 -23.42
CA GLY A 166 1.65 0.91 -24.09
C GLY A 166 1.13 -0.52 -24.22
N MET A 167 0.12 -0.86 -23.40
CA MET A 167 -0.91 -1.90 -23.62
C MET A 167 -0.48 -3.38 -23.57
N GLY A 168 -1.20 -4.17 -22.75
CA GLY A 168 -1.25 -5.64 -22.84
C GLY A 168 -1.22 -6.38 -21.50
N TRP A 169 -2.39 -6.61 -20.89
CA TRP A 169 -2.56 -7.55 -19.78
C TRP A 169 -2.71 -8.99 -20.33
N LYS A 170 -1.93 -9.94 -19.80
CA LYS A 170 -2.25 -11.37 -19.72
C LYS A 170 -2.09 -11.71 -18.23
N GLY A 171 -3.12 -12.08 -17.48
CA GLY A 171 -4.00 -13.19 -17.79
C GLY A 171 -3.23 -14.49 -17.61
N LEU A 172 -2.85 -14.82 -16.37
CA LEU A 172 -2.35 -16.15 -16.04
C LEU A 172 -3.55 -16.99 -15.59
N GLY A 173 -4.27 -17.51 -16.58
CA GLY A 173 -4.82 -18.85 -16.46
C GLY A 173 -3.67 -19.84 -16.56
N GLY A 174 -3.58 -20.75 -15.60
CA GLY A 174 -2.76 -21.95 -15.69
C GLY A 174 -3.63 -23.12 -16.14
N ASP A 175 -3.08 -23.93 -17.04
CA ASP A 175 -3.55 -25.26 -17.44
C ASP A 175 -3.85 -26.19 -16.25
#